data_AF-A0A2M7F8R4-F1
#
_entry.id   AF-A0A2M7F8R4-F1
#
_cell.length_a   1.000
_cell.length_b   1.000
_cell.length_c   1.000
_cell.angle_alpha   90.00
_cell.angle_beta   90.00
_cell.angle_gamma   90.00
#
_symmetry.space_group_name_H-M   'P 1'
#
loop_
_entity.id
_entity.type
_entity.pdbx_description
1 polymer ?
#
loop_
_entity_poly.entity_id
_entity_poly.type
_entity_poly.pdbx_seq_one_letter_code
_entity_poly.pdbx_strand_id
1 'polypeptide(L)' 'MDGESIDIKQARLQKLKELFPELFAENQLDWEKLKAAFGDDINFVNERYVLNWAGKSDAFKILQQST' A
#
# COMPACT_ATOMS: atom_id res chain seq x y z
N MET A 1 -20.99 17.16 0.41
CA MET A 1 -20.12 16.84 1.55
C MET A 1 -18.93 16.14 0.96
N ASP A 2 -17.89 16.93 0.70
CA ASP A 2 -16.73 16.55 -0.11
C ASP A 2 -15.96 15.40 0.53
N GLY A 3 -15.74 14.35 -0.26
CA GLY A 3 -15.11 13.10 0.17
C GLY A 3 -13.67 13.31 0.63
N GLU A 4 -13.43 13.08 1.92
CA GLU A 4 -12.13 13.00 2.58
C GLU A 4 -11.29 11.77 2.15
N SER A 5 -11.30 11.42 0.86
CA SER A 5 -10.56 10.25 0.35
C SER A 5 -9.10 10.57 0.02
N ILE A 6 -8.75 11.85 -0.07
CA ILE A 6 -7.41 12.31 -0.49
C ILE A 6 -6.37 12.18 0.64
N ASP A 7 -6.80 12.23 1.91
CA ASP A 7 -5.87 12.42 3.02
C ASP A 7 -5.39 11.14 3.70
N ILE A 8 -6.18 10.07 3.69
CA ILE A 8 -5.82 8.84 4.42
C ILE A 8 -4.53 8.22 3.86
N LYS A 9 -4.35 8.23 2.53
CA LYS A 9 -3.15 7.70 1.90
C LYS A 9 -1.93 8.58 2.19
N GLN A 10 -2.08 9.90 2.13
CA GLN A 10 -1.00 10.85 2.42
C GLN A 10 -0.60 10.80 3.90
N ALA A 11 -1.57 10.80 4.82
CA ALA A 11 -1.34 10.64 6.25
C ALA A 11 -0.64 9.32 6.58
N ARG A 12 -1.00 8.21 5.91
CA ARG A 12 -0.33 6.91 6.08
C ARG A 12 1.10 6.94 5.54
N LEU A 13 1.35 7.57 4.40
CA LEU A 13 2.70 7.74 3.84
C LEU A 13 3.56 8.61 4.75
N GLN A 14 2.98 9.67 5.33
CA GLN A 14 3.67 10.55 6.27
C GLN A 14 4.07 9.81 7.54
N LYS A 15 3.15 9.03 8.13
CA LYS A 15 3.46 8.14 9.26
C LYS A 15 4.54 7.11 8.92
N LEU A 16 4.49 6.52 7.73
CA LEU A 16 5.52 5.58 7.28
C LEU A 16 6.89 6.27 7.16
N LYS A 17 6.92 7.52 6.69
CA LYS A 17 8.13 8.33 6.59
C LYS A 17 8.69 8.73 7.96
N GLU A 18 7.82 8.97 8.95
CA GLU A 18 8.24 9.21 10.35
C GLU A 18 8.86 7.97 10.99
N LEU A 19 8.28 6.79 10.74
CA LEU A 19 8.74 5.53 11.33
C LEU A 19 9.97 4.95 10.62
N PHE A 20 10.02 5.06 9.29
CA PHE A 20 11.05 4.45 8.45
C PHE A 20 11.53 5.42 7.36
N PRO A 21 12.26 6.48 7.73
CA PRO A 21 12.73 7.49 6.79
C PRO A 21 13.71 6.91 5.77
N GLU A 22 14.48 5.87 6.12
CA GLU A 22 15.44 5.24 5.19
C GLU A 22 14.78 4.64 3.94
N LEU A 23 13.48 4.31 4.00
CA LEU A 23 12.72 3.71 2.90
C LEU A 23 12.36 4.70 1.80
N PHE A 24 12.58 5.99 2.02
CA PHE A 24 12.27 7.02 1.05
C PHE A 24 13.56 7.49 0.37
N ALA A 25 13.53 7.57 -0.96
CA ALA A 25 14.58 8.14 -1.79
C ALA A 25 13.97 9.22 -2.68
N GLU A 26 14.59 10.40 -2.75
CA GLU A 26 14.11 11.54 -3.55
C GLU A 26 12.62 11.87 -3.33
N ASN A 27 12.18 11.78 -2.07
CA ASN A 27 10.80 12.04 -1.65
C ASN A 27 9.76 11.03 -2.20
N GLN A 28 10.21 9.91 -2.76
CA GLN A 28 9.39 8.77 -3.18
C GLN A 28 9.71 7.53 -2.35
N LEU A 29 8.75 6.61 -2.25
CA LEU A 29 8.95 5.34 -1.57
C LEU A 29 9.83 4.43 -2.43
N ASP A 30 10.98 4.03 -1.91
CA ASP A 30 11.90 3.12 -2.59
C ASP A 30 11.52 1.67 -2.29
N TRP A 31 11.08 0.96 -3.32
CA TRP A 31 10.65 -0.43 -3.20
C TRP A 31 11.79 -1.40 -2.91
N GLU A 32 13.02 -1.09 -3.34
CA GLU A 32 14.17 -1.93 -3.05
C GLU A 32 14.51 -1.84 -1.57
N LYS A 33 14.50 -0.63 -1.00
CA LYS A 33 14.72 -0.44 0.44
C LYS A 33 13.60 -0.99 1.29
N LEU A 34 12.34 -0.86 0.86
CA LEU A 34 11.20 -1.46 1.56
C LEU A 34 11.33 -2.99 1.60
N LYS A 35 11.70 -3.61 0.47
CA LYS A 35 12.00 -5.04 0.44
C LYS A 35 13.23 -5.39 1.26
N ALA A 36 14.27 -4.57 1.31
CA ALA A 36 15.42 -4.86 2.16
C ALA A 36 15.08 -4.79 3.67
N ALA A 37 14.22 -3.84 4.06
CA ALA A 37 13.84 -3.64 5.47
C ALA A 37 12.80 -4.65 5.97
N PHE A 38 11.86 -5.06 5.11
CA PHE A 38 10.77 -5.97 5.50
C PHE A 38 10.85 -7.35 4.85
N GLY A 39 11.64 -7.53 3.79
CA GLY A 39 11.67 -8.68 2.88
C GLY A 39 12.10 -10.00 3.48
N ASP A 40 13.00 -9.98 4.46
CA ASP A 40 13.42 -11.21 5.17
C ASP A 40 12.26 -11.87 5.93
N ASP A 41 11.27 -11.08 6.36
CA ASP A 41 10.07 -11.52 7.08
C ASP A 41 8.80 -11.57 6.20
N ILE A 42 8.91 -11.32 4.89
CA ILE A 42 7.79 -11.53 3.96
C ILE A 42 7.72 -13.02 3.64
N ASN A 43 7.35 -13.79 4.65
CA ASN A 43 6.96 -15.17 4.49
C ASN A 43 5.63 -15.16 3.72
N PHE A 44 5.71 -15.29 2.39
CA PHE A 44 4.56 -15.67 1.57
C PHE A 44 4.20 -17.13 1.88
N VAL A 45 3.91 -17.45 3.15
CA VAL A 45 3.14 -18.65 3.50
C VAL A 45 1.73 -18.35 3.00
N ASN A 46 1.56 -18.56 1.69
CA ASN A 46 0.35 -18.31 0.95
C ASN A 46 -0.63 -19.45 1.24
N GLU A 47 -1.06 -19.56 2.50
CA GLU A 47 -2.14 -20.47 2.94
C GLU A 47 -3.53 -19.90 2.58
N ARG A 48 -3.59 -18.85 1.75
CA ARG A 48 -4.85 -18.29 1.25
C ARG A 48 -4.82 -18.28 -0.27
N TYR A 49 -5.57 -19.18 -0.89
CA TYR A 49 -5.82 -19.13 -2.33
C TYR A 49 -6.41 -17.77 -2.72
N VAL A 50 -5.57 -16.88 -3.22
CA VAL A 50 -6.00 -15.60 -3.75
C VAL A 50 -6.40 -15.82 -5.20
N LEU A 51 -7.71 -15.80 -5.47
CA LEU A 51 -8.20 -15.80 -6.85
C LEU A 51 -7.75 -14.48 -7.51
N ASN A 52 -6.88 -14.58 -8.52
CA ASN A 52 -6.41 -13.45 -9.30
C ASN A 52 -7.03 -13.53 -10.71
N TRP A 53 -7.79 -12.51 -11.09
CA TRP A 53 -8.49 -12.45 -12.38
C TRP A 53 -8.45 -11.02 -12.93
N ALA A 54 -8.47 -10.87 -14.25
CA ALA A 54 -8.37 -9.58 -14.93
C ALA A 54 -9.57 -8.68 -14.56
N GLY A 55 -9.30 -7.48 -14.03
CA GLY A 55 -10.35 -6.56 -13.58
C GLY A 55 -10.72 -6.67 -12.09
N LYS A 56 -10.07 -7.56 -11.33
CA LYS A 56 -10.25 -7.65 -9.87
C LYS A 56 -10.03 -6.30 -9.19
N SER A 57 -8.93 -5.62 -9.51
CA SER A 57 -8.57 -4.32 -8.91
C SER A 57 -9.63 -3.24 -9.19
N ASP A 58 -10.17 -3.20 -10.40
CA ASP A 58 -11.22 -2.25 -10.79
C ASP A 58 -12.54 -2.54 -10.05
N ALA A 59 -12.93 -3.82 -9.93
CA ALA A 59 -14.10 -4.21 -9.14
C ALA A 59 -13.96 -3.80 -7.67
N PHE A 60 -12.78 -3.99 -7.06
CA PHE A 60 -12.51 -3.52 -5.69
C PHE A 60 -12.57 -1.99 -5.57
N LYS A 61 -12.10 -1.26 -6.58
CA LYS A 61 -12.12 0.19 -6.61
C LYS A 61 -13.55 0.73 -6.67
N ILE A 62 -14.43 0.12 -7.47
CA ILE A 62 -15.85 0.46 -7.55
C ILE A 62 -16.55 0.21 -6.21
N LEU A 63 -16.28 -0.92 -5.57
CA LEU A 63 -16.87 -1.25 -4.25
C LEU A 63 -16.47 -0.27 -3.15
N GLN A 64 -15.29 0.36 -3.25
CA GLN A 64 -14.83 1.35 -2.27
C GLN A 64 -15.36 2.77 -2.54
N GLN A 65 -16.02 3.00 -3.67
CA GLN A 65 -16.70 4.27 -3.92
C GLN A 65 -18.04 4.27 -3.18
N SER A 66 -18.06 4.87 -1.98
CA SER A 66 -19.30 5.15 -1.25
C SER A 66 -20.25 5.96 -2.14
N THR A 67 -21.51 5.52 -2.24
CA THR A 67 -22.61 6.27 -2.86
C THR A 67 -22.92 7.54 -2.07
#